data_AF-A0A8J4FDJ2-F1
#
_entry.id   AF-A0A8J4FDJ2-F1
#
_cell.length_a   1.000
_cell.length_b   1.000
_cell.length_c   1.000
_cell.angle_alpha   90.00
_cell.angle_beta   90.00
_cell.angle_gamma   90.00
#
_symmetry.space_group_name_H-M   'P 1'
#
loop_
_entity.id
_entity.type
_entity.pdbx_description
1 polymer ?
#
loop_
_entity_poly.entity_id
_entity_poly.type
_entity_poly.pdbx_seq_one_letter_code
_entity_poly.pdbx_strand_id
1 'polypeptide(L)'
;AIALSALPRIDDVTTQLALASIQLAGAGSRADPDVAAALLVEIGALRRHEPLQLLRRGLALQTSPEQEEEALALLASPPPDPDAASREELTQLTVFTIDDASTTEVDDGLSLERLPGGTGIRIWIHVADPTRWIRPGCNLDVAGRERIRTLYLPWGSVPMFPRRLAEGPFSLREGQVCDAMSVCVSLGTDGSLARPRVVPSRVRVSHKLTYDQADAVLAAAAAAGEASEADTVAPSADCSSMGLDAAAVADLVALRDAALSRRAYREARGCIEIPLPEAKIHVPYSHLDRARPSVNITRISQWDSASRGLVAEMMILAGEAIGTIGERWVLPGGCMSSAGRGSELWNIVKAPCPACHLASAAAL
;
A
#
# COMPACT_ATOMS: atom_id res chain seq x y z
N ALA A 1 -35.39 -33.15 4.86
CA ALA A 1 -34.59 -32.41 3.88
C ALA A 1 -35.12 -30.99 3.78
N ILE A 2 -34.63 -30.09 4.65
CA ILE A 2 -34.80 -28.66 4.42
C ILE A 2 -33.86 -28.32 3.26
N ALA A 3 -34.36 -27.62 2.24
CA ALA A 3 -33.55 -27.22 1.10
C ALA A 3 -32.46 -26.25 1.57
N LEU A 4 -31.28 -26.80 1.89
CA LEU A 4 -30.06 -26.08 2.31
C LEU A 4 -29.60 -25.04 1.27
N SER A 5 -30.11 -25.14 0.03
CA SER A 5 -29.84 -24.19 -1.06
C SER A 5 -30.57 -22.85 -0.92
N ALA A 6 -31.44 -22.66 0.09
CA ALA A 6 -32.27 -21.47 0.25
C ALA A 6 -31.95 -20.65 1.51
N LEU A 7 -30.90 -21.00 2.27
CA LEU A 7 -30.49 -20.18 3.41
C LEU A 7 -29.65 -18.98 2.91
N PRO A 8 -30.00 -17.74 3.28
CA PRO A 8 -29.14 -16.59 3.01
C PRO A 8 -27.76 -16.83 3.64
N ARG A 9 -26.69 -16.29 3.05
CA ARG A 9 -25.36 -16.26 3.68
C ARG A 9 -25.55 -15.68 5.07
N ILE A 10 -25.24 -16.48 6.07
CA ILE A 10 -25.68 -16.21 7.43
C ILE A 10 -24.83 -15.09 8.03
N ASP A 11 -25.50 -14.12 8.65
CA ASP A 11 -24.98 -12.87 9.20
C ASP A 11 -23.84 -13.08 10.22
N ASP A 12 -23.10 -12.00 10.53
CA ASP A 12 -21.95 -11.97 11.47
C ASP A 12 -22.25 -12.68 12.80
N VAL A 13 -23.47 -12.56 13.31
CA VAL A 13 -23.95 -13.21 14.54
C VAL A 13 -23.88 -14.73 14.48
N THR A 14 -24.10 -15.35 13.31
CA THR A 14 -24.04 -16.82 13.18
C THR A 14 -22.61 -17.31 13.00
N THR A 15 -21.76 -16.51 12.38
CA THR A 15 -20.31 -16.75 12.35
C THR A 15 -19.73 -16.64 13.77
N GLN A 16 -20.18 -15.66 14.56
CA GLN A 16 -19.83 -15.51 15.96
C GLN A 16 -20.36 -16.66 16.82
N LEU A 17 -21.59 -17.14 16.61
CA LEU A 17 -22.14 -18.32 17.29
C LEU A 17 -21.41 -19.62 16.90
N ALA A 18 -21.00 -19.74 15.64
CA ALA A 18 -20.18 -20.83 15.14
C ALA A 18 -18.77 -20.84 15.77
N LEU A 19 -18.13 -19.67 15.84
CA LEU A 19 -16.83 -19.48 16.49
C LEU A 19 -16.92 -19.71 18.01
N ALA A 20 -17.97 -19.22 18.66
CA ALA A 20 -18.24 -19.46 20.07
C ALA A 20 -18.48 -20.95 20.35
N SER A 21 -19.19 -21.66 19.46
CA SER A 21 -19.39 -23.11 19.57
C SER A 21 -18.08 -23.90 19.41
N ILE A 22 -17.17 -23.45 18.53
CA ILE A 22 -15.82 -24.00 18.39
C ILE A 22 -14.94 -23.69 19.61
N GLN A 23 -15.05 -22.50 20.20
CA GLN A 23 -14.30 -22.12 21.41
C GLN A 23 -14.80 -22.86 22.66
N LEU A 24 -16.12 -23.01 22.82
CA LEU A 24 -16.74 -23.77 23.90
C LEU A 24 -16.42 -25.28 23.81
N ALA A 25 -16.26 -25.79 22.59
CA ALA A 25 -15.73 -27.13 22.35
C ALA A 25 -14.29 -27.27 22.90
N GLY A 26 -13.41 -26.29 22.66
CA GLY A 26 -12.04 -26.29 23.20
C GLY A 26 -11.93 -26.10 24.72
N ALA A 27 -12.92 -25.49 25.37
CA ALA A 27 -12.87 -25.12 26.79
C ALA A 27 -13.42 -26.19 27.77
N GLY A 28 -13.82 -27.37 27.29
CA GLY A 28 -14.24 -28.47 28.18
C GLY A 28 -15.33 -29.40 27.63
N SER A 29 -15.77 -29.24 26.38
CA SER A 29 -16.71 -30.17 25.76
C SER A 29 -15.98 -31.10 24.79
N ARG A 30 -16.44 -32.35 24.61
CA ARG A 30 -15.80 -33.37 23.75
C ARG A 30 -15.80 -33.06 22.23
N ALA A 31 -16.18 -31.85 21.81
CA ALA A 31 -16.31 -31.51 20.41
C ALA A 31 -14.95 -31.12 19.81
N ASP A 32 -14.60 -31.74 18.69
CA ASP A 32 -13.41 -31.41 17.92
C ASP A 32 -13.69 -30.13 17.09
N PRO A 33 -12.89 -29.06 17.23
CA PRO A 33 -12.99 -27.84 16.44
C PRO A 33 -13.09 -28.06 14.93
N ASP A 34 -12.39 -29.08 14.41
CA ASP A 34 -12.34 -29.37 12.99
C ASP A 34 -13.64 -30.06 12.52
N VAL A 35 -14.26 -30.87 13.39
CA VAL A 35 -15.58 -31.48 13.13
C VAL A 35 -16.67 -30.41 13.13
N ALA A 36 -16.61 -29.45 14.06
CA ALA A 36 -17.54 -28.33 14.09
C ALA A 36 -17.39 -27.45 12.83
N ALA A 37 -16.16 -27.14 12.42
CA ALA A 37 -15.91 -26.41 11.17
C ALA A 37 -16.42 -27.18 9.95
N ALA A 38 -16.21 -28.49 9.87
CA ALA A 38 -16.70 -29.32 8.77
C ALA A 38 -18.24 -29.30 8.67
N LEU A 39 -18.95 -29.41 9.79
CA LEU A 39 -20.41 -29.29 9.83
C LEU A 39 -20.88 -27.91 9.35
N LEU A 40 -20.19 -26.85 9.79
CA LEU A 40 -20.51 -25.47 9.40
C LEU A 40 -20.30 -25.24 7.89
N VAL A 41 -19.31 -25.90 7.29
CA VAL A 41 -19.14 -25.93 5.83
C VAL A 41 -20.26 -26.69 5.14
N GLU A 42 -20.67 -27.84 5.69
CA GLU A 42 -21.74 -28.67 5.13
C GLU A 42 -23.09 -27.95 5.12
N ILE A 43 -23.41 -27.19 6.17
CA ILE A 43 -24.64 -26.40 6.25
C ILE A 43 -24.55 -25.05 5.51
N GLY A 44 -23.40 -24.73 4.90
CA GLY A 44 -23.18 -23.50 4.14
C GLY A 44 -22.94 -22.24 5.00
N ALA A 45 -22.70 -22.40 6.31
CA ALA A 45 -22.37 -21.29 7.20
C ALA A 45 -20.92 -20.80 7.03
N LEU A 46 -19.99 -21.69 6.67
CA LEU A 46 -18.60 -21.35 6.37
C LEU A 46 -18.20 -21.84 4.98
N ARG A 47 -17.23 -21.18 4.36
CA ARG A 47 -16.60 -21.69 3.14
C ARG A 47 -15.66 -22.85 3.46
N ARG A 48 -15.43 -23.70 2.47
CA ARG A 48 -14.52 -24.85 2.61
C ARG A 48 -13.13 -24.43 3.06
N HIS A 49 -12.60 -23.36 2.46
CA HIS A 49 -11.28 -22.81 2.75
C HIS A 49 -11.37 -21.47 3.48
N GLU A 50 -12.39 -21.30 4.33
CA GLU A 50 -12.54 -20.10 5.16
C GLU A 50 -11.26 -19.91 6.02
N PRO A 51 -10.69 -18.69 6.09
CA PRO A 51 -9.48 -18.46 6.86
C PRO A 51 -9.78 -18.37 8.37
N LEU A 52 -10.13 -19.52 8.97
CA LEU A 52 -10.55 -19.64 10.37
C LEU A 52 -9.54 -19.04 11.35
N GLN A 53 -8.24 -19.10 11.04
CA GLN A 53 -7.20 -18.54 11.89
C GLN A 53 -7.26 -17.00 11.99
N LEU A 54 -7.72 -16.34 10.92
CA LEU A 54 -7.93 -14.88 10.93
C LEU A 54 -9.18 -14.55 11.75
N LEU A 55 -10.27 -15.28 11.50
CA LEU A 55 -11.54 -15.10 12.22
C LEU A 55 -11.40 -15.36 13.72
N ARG A 56 -10.64 -16.38 14.13
CA ARG A 56 -10.34 -16.68 15.54
C ARG A 56 -9.56 -15.57 16.24
N ARG A 57 -8.84 -14.73 15.50
CA ARG A 57 -8.14 -13.55 16.00
C ARG A 57 -9.02 -12.29 16.00
N GLY A 58 -10.30 -12.43 15.66
CA GLY A 58 -11.25 -11.31 15.61
C GLY A 58 -11.09 -10.41 14.39
N LEU A 59 -10.39 -10.87 13.34
CA LEU A 59 -10.20 -10.07 12.12
C LEU A 59 -11.45 -10.17 11.23
N ALA A 60 -12.22 -9.09 11.17
CA ALA A 60 -13.36 -8.96 10.28
C ALA A 60 -12.90 -8.88 8.80
N LEU A 61 -13.38 -9.83 7.99
CA LEU A 61 -13.08 -9.92 6.55
C LEU A 61 -14.05 -9.13 5.67
N GLN A 62 -15.08 -8.55 6.28
CA GLN A 62 -16.09 -7.73 5.62
C GLN A 62 -16.16 -6.36 6.28
N THR A 63 -16.56 -5.37 5.49
CA THR A 63 -16.95 -4.05 6.00
C THR A 63 -18.30 -4.17 6.70
N SER A 64 -18.47 -3.53 7.86
CA SER A 64 -19.76 -3.52 8.55
C SER A 64 -20.78 -2.63 7.83
N PRO A 65 -22.09 -2.84 7.98
CA PRO A 65 -23.12 -1.97 7.41
C PRO A 65 -22.97 -0.50 7.82
N GLU A 66 -22.57 -0.25 9.07
CA GLU A 66 -22.37 1.10 9.61
C GLU A 66 -21.19 1.81 8.93
N GLN A 67 -20.11 1.08 8.66
CA GLN A 67 -18.95 1.59 7.93
C GLN A 67 -19.30 1.89 6.46
N GLU A 68 -20.13 1.06 5.82
CA GLU A 68 -20.62 1.32 4.46
C GLU A 68 -21.56 2.54 4.41
N GLU A 69 -22.43 2.72 5.40
CA GLU A 69 -23.30 3.89 5.50
C GLU A 69 -22.49 5.18 5.71
N GLU A 70 -21.50 5.17 6.61
CA GLU A 70 -20.60 6.32 6.80
C GLU A 70 -19.80 6.63 5.53
N ALA A 71 -19.31 5.62 4.82
CA ALA A 71 -18.62 5.81 3.55
C ALA A 71 -19.51 6.46 2.49
N LEU A 72 -20.78 6.04 2.38
CA LEU A 72 -21.74 6.65 1.47
C LEU A 72 -22.03 8.11 1.86
N ALA A 73 -22.16 8.40 3.15
CA ALA A 73 -22.35 9.77 3.65
C ALA A 73 -21.15 10.67 3.31
N LEU A 74 -19.92 10.19 3.49
CA LEU A 74 -18.70 10.91 3.12
C LEU A 74 -18.60 11.18 1.61
N LEU A 75 -18.98 10.21 0.78
CA LEU A 75 -18.98 10.39 -0.67
C LEU A 75 -20.06 11.39 -1.13
N ALA A 76 -21.23 11.39 -0.48
CA ALA A 76 -22.32 12.31 -0.79
C ALA A 76 -22.01 13.75 -0.33
N SER A 77 -21.33 13.91 0.80
CA SER A 77 -20.93 15.20 1.35
C SER A 77 -19.50 15.15 1.89
N PRO A 78 -18.49 15.35 1.01
CA PRO A 78 -17.09 15.35 1.42
C PRO A 78 -16.81 16.39 2.50
N PRO A 79 -16.04 16.06 3.56
CA PRO A 79 -15.70 17.03 4.57
C PRO A 79 -14.83 18.16 3.99
N PRO A 80 -14.83 19.35 4.63
CA PRO A 80 -13.89 20.41 4.30
C PRO A 80 -12.45 19.90 4.44
N ASP A 81 -11.63 20.19 3.44
CA ASP A 81 -10.22 19.82 3.41
C ASP A 81 -9.43 20.70 4.40
N PRO A 82 -8.82 20.11 5.46
CA PRO A 82 -8.08 20.87 6.46
C PRO A 82 -6.85 21.59 5.89
N ASP A 83 -6.29 21.07 4.80
CA ASP A 83 -5.08 21.57 4.14
C ASP A 83 -5.38 22.36 2.86
N ALA A 84 -6.64 22.73 2.62
CA ALA A 84 -7.05 23.37 1.37
C ALA A 84 -6.23 24.62 0.99
N ALA A 85 -5.77 25.37 2.00
CA ALA A 85 -4.98 26.60 1.82
C ALA A 85 -3.47 26.34 1.67
N SER A 86 -2.97 25.18 2.11
CA SER A 86 -1.56 24.81 2.09
C SER A 86 -1.21 23.81 0.98
N ARG A 87 -2.21 23.19 0.34
CA ARG A 87 -2.00 22.25 -0.76
C ARG A 87 -1.27 22.90 -1.93
N GLU A 88 -0.14 22.31 -2.31
CA GLU A 88 0.57 22.70 -3.51
C GLU A 88 -0.07 22.13 -4.77
N GLU A 89 -0.21 22.97 -5.79
CA GLU A 89 -0.66 22.54 -7.11
C GLU A 89 0.52 21.91 -7.87
N LEU A 90 0.47 20.59 -8.00
CA LEU A 90 1.47 19.77 -8.70
C LEU A 90 0.88 19.07 -9.92
N THR A 91 -0.33 19.46 -10.35
CA THR A 91 -1.09 18.82 -11.44
C THR A 91 -0.46 18.99 -12.83
N GLN A 92 0.57 19.83 -12.94
CA GLN A 92 1.41 20.02 -14.12
C GLN A 92 2.57 19.00 -14.24
N LEU A 93 2.92 18.29 -13.17
CA LEU A 93 3.98 17.29 -13.21
C LEU A 93 3.46 15.99 -13.81
N THR A 94 4.29 15.32 -14.60
CA THR A 94 4.01 13.95 -15.06
C THR A 94 4.12 13.01 -13.87
N VAL A 95 3.00 12.39 -13.50
CA VAL A 95 2.91 11.47 -12.35
C VAL A 95 2.74 10.04 -12.86
N PHE A 96 3.66 9.17 -12.45
CA PHE A 96 3.63 7.74 -12.71
C PHE A 96 3.18 6.99 -11.46
N THR A 97 2.22 6.08 -11.59
CA THR A 97 1.96 5.06 -10.56
C THR A 97 2.38 3.70 -11.12
N ILE A 98 3.04 2.87 -10.31
CA ILE A 98 3.62 1.60 -10.76
C ILE A 98 3.28 0.50 -9.76
N ASP A 99 2.37 -0.37 -10.15
CA ASP A 99 1.77 -1.35 -9.25
C ASP A 99 1.64 -2.75 -9.87
N ASP A 100 1.16 -3.70 -9.07
CA ASP A 100 0.67 -4.95 -9.64
C ASP A 100 -0.59 -4.71 -10.49
N ALA A 101 -0.78 -5.51 -11.54
CA ALA A 101 -1.98 -5.44 -12.39
C ALA A 101 -3.30 -5.65 -11.63
N SER A 102 -3.23 -6.31 -10.46
CA SER A 102 -4.38 -6.55 -9.57
C SER A 102 -4.67 -5.41 -8.59
N THR A 103 -3.84 -4.35 -8.55
CA THR A 103 -3.97 -3.25 -7.60
C THR A 103 -5.11 -2.30 -7.97
N THR A 104 -6.04 -2.13 -7.03
CA THR A 104 -7.19 -1.22 -7.13
C THR A 104 -7.05 0.02 -6.25
N GLU A 105 -6.46 -0.12 -5.06
CA GLU A 105 -6.03 0.98 -4.19
C GLU A 105 -4.59 1.35 -4.52
N VAL A 106 -4.37 2.52 -5.14
CA VAL A 106 -3.04 2.99 -5.53
C VAL A 106 -2.62 4.05 -4.53
N ASP A 107 -1.61 3.72 -3.73
CA ASP A 107 -1.19 4.55 -2.59
C ASP A 107 -0.11 5.56 -2.96
N ASP A 108 0.77 5.22 -3.91
CA ASP A 108 1.94 6.02 -4.23
C ASP A 108 2.10 6.34 -5.72
N GLY A 109 2.75 7.47 -5.99
CA GLY A 109 3.09 7.94 -7.32
C GLY A 109 4.39 8.74 -7.33
N LEU A 110 5.06 8.77 -8.47
CA LEU A 110 6.38 9.37 -8.65
C LEU A 110 6.34 10.44 -9.75
N SER A 111 7.02 11.55 -9.51
CA SER A 111 7.26 12.59 -10.49
C SER A 111 8.69 13.09 -10.45
N LEU A 112 9.12 13.62 -11.58
CA LEU A 112 10.42 14.27 -11.73
C LEU A 112 10.23 15.72 -12.17
N GLU A 113 10.90 16.64 -11.47
CA GLU A 113 10.91 18.06 -11.79
C GLU A 113 12.35 18.46 -12.13
N ARG A 114 12.58 18.95 -13.36
CA ARG A 114 13.88 19.50 -13.76
C ARG A 114 14.02 20.94 -13.25
N LEU A 115 15.13 21.25 -12.60
CA LEU A 115 15.36 22.58 -12.05
C LEU A 115 15.81 23.58 -13.13
N PRO A 116 15.42 24.87 -12.99
CA PRO A 116 15.88 25.91 -13.89
C PRO A 116 17.41 25.96 -13.99
N GLY A 117 17.91 26.23 -15.21
CA GLY A 117 19.34 26.36 -15.48
C GLY A 117 20.13 25.06 -15.47
N GLY A 118 19.47 23.89 -15.50
CA GLY A 118 20.14 22.58 -15.54
C GLY A 118 20.82 22.19 -14.22
N THR A 119 20.40 22.81 -13.12
CA THR A 119 21.03 22.69 -11.79
C THR A 119 20.72 21.37 -11.06
N GLY A 120 20.02 20.44 -11.73
CA GLY A 120 19.68 19.12 -11.22
C GLY A 120 18.20 18.78 -11.37
N ILE A 121 17.79 17.73 -10.68
CA ILE A 121 16.41 17.23 -10.63
C ILE A 121 15.90 17.24 -9.19
N ARG A 122 14.59 17.44 -9.03
CA ARG A 122 13.85 17.09 -7.82
C ARG A 122 12.98 15.89 -8.10
N ILE A 123 12.95 14.98 -7.14
CA ILE A 123 12.08 13.82 -7.15
C ILE A 123 10.93 14.14 -6.22
N TRP A 124 9.73 13.83 -6.70
CA TRP A 124 8.51 13.98 -5.96
C TRP A 124 7.89 12.60 -5.76
N ILE A 125 7.58 12.29 -4.50
CA ILE A 125 6.95 11.04 -4.09
C ILE A 125 5.61 11.42 -3.49
N HIS A 126 4.54 11.07 -4.17
CA HIS A 126 3.17 11.44 -3.86
C HIS A 126 2.52 10.25 -3.15
N VAL A 127 2.10 10.42 -1.90
CA VAL A 127 1.35 9.40 -1.17
C VAL A 127 -0.10 9.87 -1.06
N ALA A 128 -1.07 9.02 -1.37
CA ALA A 128 -2.48 9.36 -1.26
C ALA A 128 -2.84 9.86 0.14
N ASP A 129 -3.75 10.83 0.23
CA ASP A 129 -4.10 11.51 1.47
C ASP A 129 -5.53 11.15 1.96
N PRO A 130 -5.74 9.96 2.55
CA PRO A 130 -7.01 9.61 3.17
C PRO A 130 -7.31 10.45 4.42
N THR A 131 -6.28 11.09 5.02
CA THR A 131 -6.43 11.92 6.22
C THR A 131 -7.21 13.20 5.96
N ARG A 132 -7.28 13.66 4.70
CA ARG A 132 -8.23 14.68 4.25
C ARG A 132 -9.69 14.32 4.59
N TRP A 133 -10.04 13.04 4.50
CA TRP A 133 -11.42 12.56 4.59
C TRP A 133 -11.78 12.01 5.97
N ILE A 134 -10.80 11.45 6.68
CA ILE A 134 -10.99 10.77 7.95
C ILE A 134 -10.51 11.66 9.09
N ARG A 135 -11.40 11.90 10.06
CA ARG A 135 -11.03 12.63 11.29
C ARG A 135 -10.63 11.64 12.39
N PRO A 136 -9.62 11.99 13.22
CA PRO A 136 -9.28 11.19 14.38
C PRO A 136 -10.51 10.93 15.27
N GLY A 137 -10.72 9.68 15.66
CA GLY A 137 -11.82 9.26 16.52
C GLY A 137 -13.16 8.99 15.83
N CYS A 138 -13.31 9.17 14.51
CA CYS A 138 -14.51 8.69 13.81
C CYS A 138 -14.52 7.15 13.70
N ASN A 139 -15.66 6.56 13.35
CA ASN A 139 -15.78 5.09 13.31
C ASN A 139 -14.83 4.47 12.28
N LEU A 140 -14.63 5.12 11.11
CA LEU A 140 -13.63 4.68 10.14
C LEU A 140 -12.19 4.71 10.69
N ASP A 141 -11.81 5.73 11.47
CA ASP A 141 -10.49 5.79 12.11
C ASP A 141 -10.32 4.68 13.17
N VAL A 142 -11.33 4.46 14.01
CA VAL A 142 -11.32 3.38 15.00
C VAL A 142 -11.15 2.02 14.31
N ALA A 143 -11.94 1.76 13.27
CA ALA A 143 -11.87 0.53 12.51
C ALA A 143 -10.54 0.36 11.76
N GLY A 144 -9.99 1.45 11.20
CA GLY A 144 -8.67 1.44 10.57
C GLY A 144 -7.58 1.05 11.57
N ARG A 145 -7.62 1.59 12.79
CA ARG A 145 -6.69 1.24 13.88
C ARG A 145 -6.83 -0.20 14.34
N GLU A 146 -8.05 -0.73 14.40
CA GLU A 146 -8.29 -2.15 14.75
C GLU A 146 -7.77 -3.10 13.67
N ARG A 147 -7.90 -2.72 12.39
CA ARG A 147 -7.49 -3.54 11.25
C ARG A 147 -5.99 -3.43 10.94
N ILE A 148 -5.35 -2.30 11.27
CA ILE A 148 -3.92 -1.96 11.11
C ILE A 148 -3.46 -1.83 9.64
N ARG A 149 -3.90 -2.72 8.74
CA ARG A 149 -3.50 -2.75 7.33
C ARG A 149 -4.50 -3.50 6.45
N THR A 150 -4.45 -3.28 5.13
CA THR A 150 -5.07 -4.19 4.16
C THR A 150 -4.49 -5.60 4.29
N LEU A 151 -5.38 -6.60 4.29
CA LEU A 151 -4.98 -8.01 4.27
C LEU A 151 -4.93 -8.51 2.83
N TYR A 152 -3.75 -8.96 2.38
CA TYR A 152 -3.59 -9.58 1.06
C TYR A 152 -3.72 -11.10 1.20
N LEU A 153 -4.82 -11.65 0.71
CA LEU A 153 -5.14 -13.08 0.73
C LEU A 153 -4.94 -13.68 -0.67
N PRO A 154 -4.75 -15.00 -0.80
CA PRO A 154 -4.54 -15.63 -2.11
C PRO A 154 -5.64 -15.35 -3.14
N TRP A 155 -6.87 -15.05 -2.71
CA TRP A 155 -8.01 -14.77 -3.58
C TRP A 155 -8.36 -13.28 -3.69
N GLY A 156 -7.58 -12.38 -3.11
CA GLY A 156 -7.79 -10.94 -3.17
C GLY A 156 -7.43 -10.20 -1.88
N SER A 157 -7.62 -8.89 -1.88
CA SER A 157 -7.41 -8.04 -0.70
C SER A 157 -8.68 -7.93 0.15
N VAL A 158 -8.52 -7.74 1.46
CA VAL A 158 -9.54 -7.19 2.35
C VAL A 158 -9.04 -5.81 2.77
N PRO A 159 -9.60 -4.73 2.19
CA PRO A 159 -9.07 -3.38 2.38
C PRO A 159 -9.22 -2.90 3.82
N MET A 160 -8.33 -2.00 4.22
CA MET A 160 -8.41 -1.36 5.54
C MET A 160 -9.73 -0.59 5.71
N PHE A 161 -10.10 0.18 4.69
CA PHE A 161 -11.31 0.99 4.62
C PHE A 161 -12.35 0.40 3.67
N PRO A 162 -13.62 0.85 3.73
CA PRO A 162 -14.64 0.48 2.75
C PRO A 162 -14.14 0.69 1.31
N ARG A 163 -14.36 -0.28 0.43
CA ARG A 163 -13.82 -0.27 -0.95
C ARG A 163 -14.13 1.00 -1.72
N ARG A 164 -15.33 1.56 -1.52
CA ARG A 164 -15.77 2.78 -2.21
C ARG A 164 -14.91 3.99 -1.87
N LEU A 165 -14.32 4.02 -0.66
CA LEU A 165 -13.36 5.04 -0.24
C LEU A 165 -11.95 4.65 -0.70
N ALA A 166 -11.52 3.43 -0.37
CA ALA A 166 -10.18 2.92 -0.66
C ALA A 166 -9.82 2.98 -2.16
N GLU A 167 -10.71 2.48 -3.03
CA GLU A 167 -10.51 2.47 -4.49
C GLU A 167 -10.97 3.78 -5.16
N GLY A 168 -11.57 4.68 -4.39
CA GLY A 168 -12.13 5.95 -4.85
C GLY A 168 -11.25 7.13 -4.42
N PRO A 169 -11.74 8.00 -3.52
CA PRO A 169 -11.01 9.21 -3.12
C PRO A 169 -9.68 8.96 -2.37
N PHE A 170 -9.43 7.76 -1.84
CA PHE A 170 -8.18 7.43 -1.15
C PHE A 170 -7.10 6.88 -2.08
N SER A 171 -7.43 6.68 -3.36
CA SER A 171 -6.53 6.11 -4.37
C SER A 171 -6.09 7.20 -5.34
N LEU A 172 -4.84 7.14 -5.78
CA LEU A 172 -4.32 7.97 -6.86
C LEU A 172 -4.86 7.45 -8.20
N ARG A 173 -5.99 8.01 -8.63
CA ARG A 173 -6.71 7.58 -9.83
C ARG A 173 -6.21 8.27 -11.10
N GLU A 174 -5.91 7.48 -12.11
CA GLU A 174 -5.46 7.94 -13.43
C GLU A 174 -6.41 8.99 -14.03
N GLY A 175 -5.83 10.08 -14.55
CA GLY A 175 -6.55 11.19 -15.16
C GLY A 175 -7.31 12.11 -14.19
N GLN A 176 -7.40 11.75 -12.90
CA GLN A 176 -8.12 12.53 -11.89
C GLN A 176 -7.17 13.39 -11.07
N VAL A 177 -7.66 14.54 -10.60
CA VAL A 177 -6.96 15.32 -9.57
C VAL A 177 -7.17 14.61 -8.24
N CYS A 178 -6.08 14.21 -7.60
CA CYS A 178 -6.05 13.49 -6.34
C CYS A 178 -5.30 14.30 -5.29
N ASP A 179 -5.76 14.22 -4.04
CA ASP A 179 -5.11 14.83 -2.90
C ASP A 179 -4.01 13.88 -2.38
N ALA A 180 -2.81 14.42 -2.20
CA ALA A 180 -1.66 13.65 -1.78
C ALA A 180 -0.83 14.39 -0.73
N MET A 181 -0.15 13.64 0.13
CA MET A 181 0.98 14.12 0.91
C MET A 181 2.25 13.85 0.11
N SER A 182 2.89 14.91 -0.36
CA SER A 182 4.03 14.83 -1.26
C SER A 182 5.35 15.07 -0.54
N VAL A 183 6.31 14.18 -0.80
CA VAL A 183 7.70 14.31 -0.36
C VAL A 183 8.53 14.77 -1.54
N CYS A 184 9.11 15.96 -1.42
CA CYS A 184 10.04 16.53 -2.39
C CYS A 184 11.47 16.35 -1.88
N VAL A 185 12.33 15.77 -2.71
CA VAL A 185 13.73 15.51 -2.37
C VAL A 185 14.65 15.84 -3.54
N SER A 186 15.89 16.20 -3.22
CA SER A 186 17.00 16.16 -4.16
C SER A 186 17.95 15.06 -3.74
N LEU A 187 18.66 14.47 -4.70
CA LEU A 187 19.75 13.55 -4.40
C LEU A 187 21.09 14.28 -4.52
N GLY A 188 22.00 13.99 -3.59
CA GLY A 188 23.42 14.29 -3.77
C GLY A 188 24.00 13.49 -4.95
N THR A 189 25.19 13.89 -5.41
CA THR A 189 25.89 13.19 -6.50
C THR A 189 26.20 11.73 -6.17
N ASP A 190 26.25 11.40 -4.88
CA ASP A 190 26.49 10.07 -4.34
C ASP A 190 25.20 9.27 -4.06
N GLY A 191 24.01 9.83 -4.31
CA GLY A 191 22.72 9.22 -3.97
C GLY A 191 22.22 9.51 -2.54
N SER A 192 22.91 10.38 -1.80
CA SER A 192 22.46 10.81 -0.46
C SER A 192 21.20 11.67 -0.53
N LEU A 193 20.36 11.60 0.51
CA LEU A 193 19.19 12.47 0.65
C LEU A 193 19.63 13.92 0.87
N ALA A 194 19.08 14.85 0.09
CA ALA A 194 19.29 16.28 0.23
C ALA A 194 17.98 17.07 0.21
N ARG A 195 17.90 18.08 1.08
CA ARG A 195 16.82 19.08 1.13
C ARG A 195 15.39 18.48 1.12
N PRO A 196 15.07 17.52 2.00
CA PRO A 196 13.74 16.94 2.06
C PRO A 196 12.70 18.00 2.47
N ARG A 197 11.52 17.91 1.87
CA ARG A 197 10.35 18.72 2.21
C ARG A 197 9.09 17.88 2.05
N VAL A 198 8.16 18.01 2.99
CA VAL A 198 6.86 17.34 2.95
C VAL A 198 5.78 18.41 2.86
N VAL A 199 4.85 18.26 1.92
CA VAL A 199 3.74 19.21 1.71
C VAL A 199 2.46 18.48 1.34
N PRO A 200 1.29 18.92 1.84
CA PRO A 200 0.03 18.53 1.24
C PRO A 200 -0.02 19.07 -0.20
N SER A 201 -0.66 18.36 -1.10
CA SER A 201 -0.61 18.66 -2.53
C SER A 201 -1.82 18.13 -3.29
N ARG A 202 -2.00 18.64 -4.51
CA ARG A 202 -2.89 18.10 -5.54
C ARG A 202 -2.09 17.65 -6.75
N VAL A 203 -2.31 16.43 -7.17
CA VAL A 203 -1.60 15.78 -8.28
C VAL A 203 -2.60 15.25 -9.30
N ARG A 204 -2.20 15.13 -10.57
CA ARG A 204 -2.97 14.43 -11.59
C ARG A 204 -2.16 13.25 -12.10
N VAL A 205 -2.60 12.04 -11.78
CA VAL A 205 -1.94 10.81 -12.25
C VAL A 205 -1.99 10.78 -13.78
N SER A 206 -0.81 10.81 -14.39
CA SER A 206 -0.65 10.91 -15.85
C SER A 206 -0.59 9.53 -16.50
N HIS A 207 0.08 8.58 -15.84
CA HIS A 207 0.24 7.22 -16.32
C HIS A 207 0.10 6.21 -15.16
N LYS A 208 -0.85 5.28 -15.28
CA LYS A 208 -0.92 4.10 -14.42
C LYS A 208 -0.27 2.90 -15.12
N LEU A 209 0.84 2.42 -14.58
CA LEU A 209 1.62 1.33 -15.14
C LEU A 209 1.60 0.10 -14.23
N THR A 210 1.64 -1.07 -14.84
CA THR A 210 2.03 -2.28 -14.13
C THR A 210 3.56 -2.39 -14.05
N TYR A 211 4.08 -3.16 -13.10
CA TYR A 211 5.51 -3.48 -13.07
C TYR A 211 6.02 -4.07 -14.40
N ASP A 212 5.27 -4.98 -15.01
CA ASP A 212 5.63 -5.58 -16.31
C ASP A 212 5.69 -4.53 -17.43
N GLN A 213 4.76 -3.57 -17.44
CA GLN A 213 4.74 -2.46 -18.40
C GLN A 213 5.92 -1.51 -18.19
N ALA A 214 6.17 -1.10 -16.95
CA ALA A 214 7.28 -0.22 -16.61
C ALA A 214 8.63 -0.87 -16.93
N ASP A 215 8.81 -2.16 -16.63
CA ASP A 215 10.01 -2.91 -16.98
C ASP A 215 10.21 -3.01 -18.49
N ALA A 216 9.15 -3.25 -19.26
CA ALA A 216 9.23 -3.27 -20.72
C ALA A 216 9.69 -1.91 -21.29
N VAL A 217 9.14 -0.80 -20.79
CA VAL A 217 9.56 0.55 -21.19
C VAL A 217 11.02 0.82 -20.84
N LEU A 218 11.45 0.48 -19.62
CA LEU A 218 12.82 0.69 -19.15
C LEU A 218 13.83 -0.17 -19.91
N ALA A 219 13.48 -1.42 -20.25
CA ALA A 219 14.31 -2.31 -21.05
C ALA A 219 14.45 -1.82 -22.50
N ALA A 220 13.35 -1.40 -23.13
CA ALA A 220 13.38 -0.83 -24.47
C ALA A 220 14.24 0.44 -24.55
N ALA A 221 14.14 1.31 -23.53
CA ALA A 221 14.97 2.52 -23.45
C ALA A 221 16.47 2.20 -23.28
N ALA A 222 16.82 1.17 -22.51
CA ALA A 222 18.21 0.73 -22.36
C ALA A 222 18.80 0.21 -23.69
N ALA A 223 18.05 -0.64 -24.40
CA ALA A 223 18.48 -1.18 -25.69
C ALA A 223 18.68 -0.09 -26.76
N ALA A 224 17.83 0.94 -26.76
CA ALA A 224 17.97 2.08 -27.67
C ALA A 224 19.21 2.95 -27.37
N GLY A 225 19.60 3.07 -26.09
CA GLY A 225 20.82 3.76 -25.69
C GLY A 225 22.11 3.04 -26.11
N GLU A 226 22.11 1.71 -26.07
CA GLU A 226 23.24 0.87 -26.51
C GLU A 226 23.37 0.80 -28.05
N ALA A 227 22.25 0.88 -28.77
CA ALA A 227 22.24 0.90 -30.24
C ALA A 227 22.70 2.23 -30.86
N SER A 228 22.93 3.28 -30.06
CA SER A 228 23.31 4.62 -30.55
C SER A 228 24.73 4.76 -31.14
N GLU A 229 25.52 3.68 -31.24
CA GLU A 229 26.71 3.64 -32.11
C GLU A 229 26.43 3.04 -33.52
N ALA A 230 25.24 2.47 -33.77
CA ALA A 230 24.86 1.95 -35.08
C ALA A 230 23.33 2.03 -35.31
N ASP A 231 22.92 3.08 -36.03
CA ASP A 231 21.60 3.30 -36.64
C ASP A 231 20.37 3.52 -35.72
N THR A 232 19.63 4.58 -36.06
CA THR A 232 18.40 5.04 -35.41
C THR A 232 17.26 4.02 -35.54
N VAL A 233 16.95 3.32 -34.46
CA VAL A 233 15.69 2.57 -34.32
C VAL A 233 14.70 3.42 -33.53
N ALA A 234 13.58 3.76 -34.17
CA ALA A 234 12.45 4.44 -33.55
C ALA A 234 11.95 3.68 -32.32
N PRO A 235 11.36 4.36 -31.31
CA PRO A 235 10.82 3.68 -30.13
C PRO A 235 9.84 2.57 -30.56
N SER A 236 10.04 1.37 -30.00
CA SER A 236 9.24 0.18 -30.32
C SER A 236 7.74 0.46 -30.13
N ALA A 237 6.92 -0.16 -30.98
CA ALA A 237 5.47 0.03 -31.10
C ALA A 237 4.65 -0.10 -29.78
N ASP A 238 5.25 -0.66 -28.72
CA ASP A 238 4.61 -0.87 -27.42
C ASP A 238 4.59 0.39 -26.52
N CYS A 239 5.49 1.36 -26.72
CA CYS A 239 5.45 2.59 -25.91
C CYS A 239 4.26 3.49 -26.28
N SER A 240 3.91 3.51 -27.56
CA SER A 240 2.74 4.24 -28.09
C SER A 240 1.40 3.66 -27.63
N SER A 241 1.33 2.36 -27.35
CA SER A 241 0.09 1.72 -26.87
C SER A 241 -0.17 2.00 -25.39
N MET A 242 0.88 2.30 -24.62
CA MET A 242 0.81 2.72 -23.22
C MET A 242 0.61 4.24 -23.04
N GLY A 243 0.59 5.01 -24.13
CA GLY A 243 0.36 6.45 -24.09
C GLY A 243 1.51 7.28 -23.53
N LEU A 244 2.72 6.72 -23.38
CA LEU A 244 3.90 7.47 -22.96
C LEU A 244 4.54 8.16 -24.17
N ASP A 245 4.79 9.46 -24.03
CA ASP A 245 5.63 10.19 -24.97
C ASP A 245 7.13 10.05 -24.61
N ALA A 246 8.00 10.58 -25.48
CA ALA A 246 9.45 10.49 -25.29
C ALA A 246 9.93 11.21 -24.01
N ALA A 247 9.23 12.26 -23.57
CA ALA A 247 9.59 12.99 -22.36
C ALA A 247 9.23 12.17 -21.11
N ALA A 248 8.06 11.54 -21.09
CA ALA A 248 7.64 10.63 -20.03
C ALA A 248 8.55 9.41 -19.90
N VAL A 249 8.97 8.82 -21.03
CA VAL A 249 9.98 7.73 -21.02
C VAL A 249 11.31 8.23 -20.43
N ALA A 250 11.77 9.41 -20.83
CA ALA A 250 13.00 9.99 -20.29
C ALA A 250 12.91 10.28 -18.78
N ASP A 251 11.75 10.70 -18.29
CA ASP A 251 11.50 10.91 -16.85
C ASP A 251 11.54 9.60 -16.08
N LEU A 252 10.90 8.55 -16.60
CA LEU A 252 10.91 7.22 -15.98
C LEU A 252 12.33 6.63 -15.91
N VAL A 253 13.11 6.80 -16.98
CA VAL A 253 14.55 6.42 -17.04
C VAL A 253 15.36 7.20 -15.99
N ALA A 254 15.17 8.51 -15.88
CA ALA A 254 15.89 9.33 -14.91
C ALA A 254 15.49 9.00 -13.45
N LEU A 255 14.22 8.66 -13.20
CA LEU A 255 13.76 8.15 -11.91
C LEU A 255 14.45 6.82 -11.56
N ARG A 256 14.52 5.86 -12.51
CA ARG A 256 15.26 4.61 -12.33
C ARG A 256 16.74 4.87 -12.01
N ASP A 257 17.39 5.79 -12.72
CA ASP A 257 18.82 6.09 -12.49
C ASP A 257 19.06 6.70 -11.10
N ALA A 258 18.13 7.55 -10.65
CA ALA A 258 18.13 8.07 -9.30
C ALA A 258 17.98 6.95 -8.26
N ALA A 259 17.11 5.96 -8.50
CA ALA A 259 16.96 4.79 -7.63
C ALA A 259 18.23 3.94 -7.57
N LEU A 260 18.90 3.70 -8.69
CA LEU A 260 20.17 2.96 -8.73
C LEU A 260 21.27 3.69 -7.96
N SER A 261 21.39 5.00 -8.15
CA SER A 261 22.32 5.84 -7.38
C SER A 261 22.02 5.77 -5.89
N ARG A 262 20.74 5.83 -5.51
CA ARG A 262 20.29 5.73 -4.13
C ARG A 262 20.57 4.36 -3.50
N ARG A 263 20.40 3.28 -4.24
CA ARG A 263 20.75 1.93 -3.81
C ARG A 263 22.25 1.82 -3.56
N ALA A 264 23.09 2.28 -4.50
CA ALA A 264 24.54 2.27 -4.36
C ALA A 264 25.00 3.04 -3.11
N TYR A 265 24.39 4.20 -2.82
CA TYR A 265 24.61 4.93 -1.57
C TYR A 265 24.32 4.07 -0.34
N ARG A 266 23.14 3.43 -0.29
CA ARG A 266 22.72 2.60 0.84
C ARG A 266 23.63 1.40 1.04
N GLU A 267 24.04 0.73 -0.03
CA GLU A 267 25.00 -0.38 0.01
C GLU A 267 26.36 0.07 0.55
N ALA A 268 26.87 1.22 0.08
CA ALA A 268 28.10 1.81 0.60
C ALA A 268 28.01 2.20 2.09
N ARG A 269 26.79 2.43 2.60
CA ARG A 269 26.49 2.71 4.02
C ARG A 269 26.20 1.45 4.84
N GLY A 270 26.37 0.25 4.27
CA GLY A 270 26.19 -1.02 4.98
C GLY A 270 24.75 -1.53 5.04
N CYS A 271 23.91 -1.13 4.07
CA CYS A 271 22.59 -1.74 3.91
C CYS A 271 22.71 -3.26 3.73
N ILE A 272 21.85 -4.00 4.44
CA ILE A 272 21.78 -5.46 4.35
C ILE A 272 20.56 -5.83 3.53
N GLU A 273 20.79 -6.58 2.46
CA GLU A 273 19.74 -7.26 1.71
C GLU A 273 19.70 -8.73 2.13
N ILE A 274 18.53 -9.21 2.52
CA ILE A 274 18.32 -10.63 2.85
C ILE A 274 17.37 -11.19 1.79
N PRO A 275 17.89 -11.93 0.79
CA PRO A 275 17.04 -12.51 -0.24
C PRO A 275 16.21 -13.64 0.36
N LEU A 276 14.93 -13.37 0.59
CA LEU A 276 13.95 -14.39 0.97
C LEU A 276 13.23 -14.87 -0.30
N PRO A 277 12.93 -16.17 -0.43
CA PRO A 277 12.13 -16.64 -1.54
C PRO A 277 10.69 -16.12 -1.40
N GLU A 278 10.32 -15.17 -2.25
CA GLU A 278 8.98 -14.62 -2.31
C GLU A 278 8.18 -15.23 -3.46
N ALA A 279 6.88 -15.46 -3.20
CA ALA A 279 5.97 -15.98 -4.20
C ALA A 279 4.61 -15.29 -4.08
N LYS A 280 4.07 -14.88 -5.23
CA LYS A 280 2.67 -14.47 -5.37
C LYS A 280 1.83 -15.72 -5.55
N ILE A 281 0.93 -15.94 -4.61
CA ILE A 281 -0.02 -17.04 -4.64
C ILE A 281 -1.38 -16.45 -5.02
N HIS A 282 -1.93 -16.88 -6.15
CA HIS A 282 -3.25 -16.47 -6.59
C HIS A 282 -4.20 -17.67 -6.72
N VAL A 283 -5.38 -17.55 -6.15
CA VAL A 283 -6.48 -18.51 -6.22
C VAL A 283 -7.69 -17.79 -6.82
N PRO A 284 -8.17 -18.19 -8.01
CA PRO A 284 -9.37 -17.62 -8.59
C PRO A 284 -10.56 -17.75 -7.63
N TYR A 285 -11.30 -16.67 -7.43
CA TYR A 285 -12.40 -16.63 -6.45
C TYR A 285 -13.47 -17.71 -6.71
N SER A 286 -13.74 -18.00 -7.98
CA SER A 286 -14.68 -19.04 -8.41
C SER A 286 -14.24 -20.47 -8.06
N HIS A 287 -12.96 -20.66 -7.71
CA HIS A 287 -12.39 -21.95 -7.38
C HIS A 287 -12.20 -22.13 -5.86
N LEU A 288 -12.51 -21.11 -5.05
CA LEU A 288 -12.22 -21.08 -3.61
C LEU A 288 -12.95 -22.18 -2.82
N ASP A 289 -14.13 -22.64 -3.26
CA ASP A 289 -14.89 -23.67 -2.54
C ASP A 289 -14.64 -25.10 -3.05
N ARG A 290 -13.78 -25.26 -4.07
CA ARG A 290 -13.43 -26.57 -4.62
C ARG A 290 -12.61 -27.37 -3.61
N ALA A 291 -12.83 -28.67 -3.56
CA ALA A 291 -12.02 -29.59 -2.75
C ALA A 291 -10.52 -29.47 -3.09
N ARG A 292 -10.19 -29.17 -4.35
CA ARG A 292 -8.85 -28.82 -4.82
C ARG A 292 -8.93 -27.54 -5.65
N PRO A 293 -8.70 -26.35 -5.06
CA PRO A 293 -8.69 -25.09 -5.80
C PRO A 293 -7.49 -25.07 -6.76
N SER A 294 -7.63 -24.39 -7.90
CA SER A 294 -6.46 -24.10 -8.73
C SER A 294 -5.64 -23.02 -8.04
N VAL A 295 -4.33 -23.25 -7.92
CA VAL A 295 -3.41 -22.30 -7.29
C VAL A 295 -2.35 -21.92 -8.32
N ASN A 296 -2.24 -20.64 -8.60
CA ASN A 296 -1.17 -20.08 -9.41
C ASN A 296 -0.08 -19.56 -8.47
N ILE A 297 1.16 -20.03 -8.66
CA ILE A 297 2.30 -19.61 -7.85
C ILE A 297 3.32 -18.99 -8.80
N THR A 298 3.57 -17.69 -8.63
CA THR A 298 4.57 -16.95 -9.40
C THR A 298 5.68 -16.53 -8.47
N ARG A 299 6.92 -16.90 -8.77
CA ARG A 299 8.08 -16.41 -8.01
C ARG A 299 8.25 -14.92 -8.28
N ILE A 300 8.41 -14.13 -7.22
CA ILE A 300 8.74 -12.71 -7.31
C ILE A 300 10.18 -12.54 -6.87
N SER A 301 10.91 -11.71 -7.61
CA SER A 301 12.19 -11.17 -7.20
C SER A 301 12.11 -9.66 -7.28
N GLN A 302 12.19 -8.99 -6.13
CA GLN A 302 12.05 -7.53 -6.06
C GLN A 302 13.17 -6.82 -6.82
N TRP A 303 14.39 -7.35 -6.75
CA TRP A 303 15.58 -6.67 -7.26
C TRP A 303 15.99 -7.08 -8.67
N ASP A 304 15.35 -8.11 -9.25
CA ASP A 304 15.51 -8.45 -10.66
C ASP A 304 14.63 -7.57 -11.58
N SER A 305 13.65 -6.85 -11.01
CA SER A 305 12.77 -5.93 -11.72
C SER A 305 13.22 -4.49 -11.50
N ALA A 306 13.52 -3.78 -12.59
CA ALA A 306 14.02 -2.41 -12.55
C ALA A 306 12.97 -1.45 -11.95
N SER A 307 11.70 -1.64 -12.31
CA SER A 307 10.58 -0.86 -11.81
C SER A 307 10.27 -1.15 -10.33
N ARG A 308 10.36 -2.41 -9.87
CA ARG A 308 10.24 -2.74 -8.44
C ARG A 308 11.36 -2.15 -7.61
N GLY A 309 12.60 -2.23 -8.08
CA GLY A 309 13.74 -1.59 -7.44
C GLY A 309 13.59 -0.06 -7.38
N LEU A 310 13.08 0.55 -8.46
CA LEU A 310 12.74 1.97 -8.50
C LEU A 310 11.74 2.36 -7.41
N VAL A 311 10.56 1.73 -7.38
CA VAL A 311 9.52 2.06 -6.39
C VAL A 311 10.05 1.82 -4.97
N ALA A 312 10.72 0.69 -4.72
CA ALA A 312 11.27 0.37 -3.41
C ALA A 312 12.25 1.44 -2.89
N GLU A 313 13.22 1.86 -3.69
CA GLU A 313 14.20 2.87 -3.28
C GLU A 313 13.57 4.26 -3.10
N MET A 314 12.56 4.61 -3.90
CA MET A 314 11.80 5.86 -3.70
C MET A 314 11.01 5.82 -2.40
N MET A 315 10.32 4.72 -2.07
CA MET A 315 9.61 4.59 -0.80
C MET A 315 10.55 4.62 0.41
N ILE A 316 11.73 3.99 0.31
CA ILE A 316 12.77 4.06 1.34
C ILE A 316 13.26 5.51 1.52
N LEU A 317 13.46 6.23 0.41
CA LEU A 317 13.87 7.63 0.41
C LEU A 317 12.81 8.55 1.04
N ALA A 318 11.52 8.33 0.74
CA ALA A 318 10.43 9.03 1.41
C ALA A 318 10.42 8.78 2.92
N GLY A 319 10.59 7.51 3.33
CA GLY A 319 10.69 7.13 4.75
C GLY A 319 11.85 7.83 5.47
N GLU A 320 13.04 7.85 4.87
CA GLU A 320 14.20 8.57 5.42
C GLU A 320 13.95 10.08 5.49
N ALA A 321 13.34 10.67 4.45
CA ALA A 321 13.01 12.09 4.42
C ALA A 321 12.03 12.48 5.54
N ILE A 322 10.96 11.71 5.71
CA ILE A 322 9.98 11.91 6.78
C ILE A 322 10.64 11.71 8.15
N GLY A 323 11.46 10.67 8.33
CA GLY A 323 12.20 10.46 9.58
C GLY A 323 13.13 11.62 9.93
N THR A 324 13.93 12.07 8.95
CA THR A 324 14.86 13.21 9.09
C THR A 324 14.13 14.51 9.44
N ILE A 325 12.95 14.74 8.87
CA ILE A 325 12.09 15.88 9.20
C ILE A 325 11.53 15.69 10.61
N GLY A 326 10.94 14.54 10.92
CA GLY A 326 10.33 14.25 12.22
C GLY A 326 11.26 14.48 13.41
N GLU A 327 12.54 14.08 13.30
CA GLU A 327 13.57 14.34 14.32
C GLU A 327 13.78 15.85 14.57
N ARG A 328 13.71 16.68 13.53
CA ARG A 328 13.89 18.14 13.65
C ARG A 328 12.70 18.83 14.30
N TRP A 329 11.49 18.32 14.09
CA TRP A 329 10.25 18.94 14.57
C TRP A 329 9.76 18.39 15.91
N VAL A 330 10.44 17.39 16.51
CA VAL A 330 10.05 16.74 17.77
C VAL A 330 8.58 16.30 17.72
N LEU A 331 8.13 15.84 16.55
CA LEU A 331 6.78 15.29 16.43
C LEU A 331 6.74 13.98 17.22
N PRO A 332 5.67 13.70 18.00
CA PRO A 332 5.44 12.37 18.54
C PRO A 332 5.13 11.42 17.38
N GLY A 333 6.17 10.91 16.73
CA GLY A 333 6.10 9.98 15.62
C GLY A 333 6.35 8.54 16.08
N GLY A 334 5.77 7.57 15.36
CA GLY A 334 6.20 6.18 15.44
C GLY A 334 7.36 5.95 14.47
N CYS A 335 8.55 5.66 14.97
CA CYS A 335 9.67 5.21 14.13
C CYS A 335 9.78 3.69 14.18
N MET A 336 9.91 3.04 13.03
CA MET A 336 10.29 1.63 12.97
C MET A 336 11.81 1.53 13.12
N SER A 337 12.28 0.76 14.11
CA SER A 337 13.71 0.44 14.29
C SER A 337 13.90 -1.07 14.18
N SER A 338 15.04 -1.49 13.63
CA SER A 338 15.47 -2.88 13.68
C SER A 338 16.59 -3.01 14.71
N ALA A 339 16.35 -3.79 15.77
CA ALA A 339 17.37 -4.04 16.78
C ALA A 339 18.31 -5.16 16.31
N GLY A 340 19.63 -4.89 16.34
CA GLY A 340 20.64 -5.93 16.16
C GLY A 340 20.64 -6.88 17.36
N ARG A 341 20.21 -8.13 17.15
CA ARG A 341 20.27 -9.30 18.06
C ARG A 341 20.53 -8.99 19.55
N GLY A 342 19.44 -9.03 20.32
CA GLY A 342 19.47 -9.12 21.78
C GLY A 342 18.06 -8.85 22.29
N SER A 343 17.38 -9.92 22.73
CA SER A 343 16.10 -9.93 23.44
C SER A 343 15.62 -8.58 23.97
N GLU A 344 14.57 -8.02 23.37
CA GLU A 344 13.33 -7.63 24.03
C GLU A 344 12.37 -7.02 23.00
N LEU A 345 11.09 -7.22 23.27
CA LEU A 345 9.93 -6.92 22.45
C LEU A 345 9.95 -5.53 21.80
N TRP A 346 9.34 -5.45 20.61
CA TRP A 346 8.97 -4.25 19.87
C TRP A 346 8.45 -3.12 20.77
N ASN A 347 9.35 -2.27 21.25
CA ASN A 347 8.98 -1.07 22.00
C ASN A 347 8.88 0.09 21.02
N ILE A 348 7.66 0.58 20.82
CA ILE A 348 7.43 1.93 20.32
C ILE A 348 8.08 2.86 21.36
N VAL A 349 9.23 3.44 21.02
CA VAL A 349 9.88 4.44 21.87
C VAL A 349 9.03 5.71 21.82
N LYS A 350 8.10 5.86 22.75
CA LYS A 350 7.48 7.15 23.05
C LYS A 350 8.53 8.00 23.77
N ALA A 351 9.04 9.04 23.11
CA ALA A 351 9.76 10.10 23.80
C ALA A 351 8.80 10.80 24.80
N PRO A 352 9.20 11.02 26.07
CA PRO A 352 8.34 11.68 27.05
C PRO A 352 8.20 13.18 26.72
N CYS A 353 6.96 13.64 26.53
CA CYS A 353 6.62 15.05 26.38
C CYS A 353 6.54 15.73 27.76
N PRO A 354 7.26 16.85 28.01
CA PRO A 354 7.18 17.57 29.29
C PRO A 354 5.84 18.28 29.55
N ALA A 355 4.94 18.36 28.56
CA ALA A 355 3.70 19.13 28.65
C ALA A 355 2.46 18.31 29.10
N CYS A 356 2.59 16.98 29.31
CA CYS A 356 1.44 16.11 29.60
C CYS A 356 1.18 15.85 31.09
N HIS A 357 1.84 16.55 32.02
CA HIS A 357 1.75 16.27 33.46
C HIS A 357 0.47 16.71 34.20
N LEU A 358 -0.62 17.06 33.51
CA LEU A 358 -1.84 17.58 34.18
C LEU A 358 -3.16 16.84 33.92
N ALA A 359 -3.15 15.64 33.34
CA ALA A 359 -4.41 14.89 33.15
C ALA A 359 -4.30 13.37 33.37
N SER A 360 -3.50 12.92 34.34
CA SER A 360 -3.58 11.53 34.82
C SER A 360 -3.73 11.50 36.34
N ALA A 361 -4.96 11.78 36.78
CA ALA A 361 -5.42 11.50 38.13
C ALA A 361 -6.94 11.29 38.11
N ALA A 362 -7.38 10.19 37.50
CA ALA A 362 -8.65 9.49 37.80
C ALA A 362 -8.86 8.32 36.82
N ALA A 363 -8.31 7.15 37.16
CA ALA A 363 -8.82 5.85 36.69
C ALA A 363 -8.27 4.75 37.60
N LEU A 364 -9.01 4.47 38.67
CA LEU A 364 -9.30 3.10 39.09
C LEU A 364 -10.53 2.64 38.29
#